data_AF-A0A160TTC1-F1
#
_entry.id   AF-A0A160TTC1-F1
#
_cell.length_a   1.000
_cell.length_b   1.000
_cell.length_c   1.000
_cell.angle_alpha   90.00
_cell.angle_beta   90.00
_cell.angle_gamma   90.00
#
_symmetry.space_group_name_H-M   'P 1'
#
loop_
_entity.id
_entity.type
_entity.pdbx_description
1 polymer ?
#
loop_
_entity_poly.entity_id
_entity_poly.type
_entity_poly.pdbx_seq_one_letter_code
_entity_poly.pdbx_strand_id
1 'polypeptide(L)'
;MIPADVLISSGALFSASALREIGAMDEGLFIDHVDTEWFLRAHHRGWRSYGVCDAVMRHSLGERTFRVWLGRWRYLPIHKPFRYYYIYRNSVLLYRRSYPTIRWKQTDILRLLMMFVMFAVFAGDRVENLKMMCRGIVDGFRDREGRLDSSR
;
A
#
# COMPACT_ATOMS: atom_id res chain seq x y z
N MET A 1 3.01 -23.57 7.59
CA MET A 1 2.59 -22.15 7.78
C MET A 1 3.81 -21.32 8.09
N ILE A 2 3.92 -20.12 7.51
CA ILE A 2 5.04 -19.20 7.74
C ILE A 2 4.53 -17.86 8.30
N PRO A 3 5.20 -17.23 9.27
CA PRO A 3 4.82 -15.90 9.73
C PRO A 3 4.78 -14.90 8.57
N ALA A 4 3.78 -14.04 8.55
CA ALA A 4 3.63 -12.98 7.56
C ALA A 4 3.30 -11.65 8.26
N ASP A 5 3.83 -10.56 7.70
CA ASP A 5 3.51 -9.21 8.18
C ASP A 5 2.18 -8.73 7.60
N VAL A 6 1.93 -9.01 6.31
CA VAL A 6 0.72 -8.62 5.58
C VAL A 6 0.35 -9.74 4.61
N LEU A 7 -0.95 -10.02 4.48
CA LEU A 7 -1.52 -10.95 3.50
C LEU A 7 -2.50 -10.20 2.59
N ILE A 8 -2.67 -10.68 1.35
CA ILE A 8 -3.70 -10.15 0.46
C ILE A 8 -5.09 -10.58 0.96
N SER A 9 -5.99 -9.63 1.17
CA SER A 9 -7.33 -9.93 1.70
C SER A 9 -8.14 -10.89 0.83
N SER A 10 -7.97 -10.80 -0.49
CA SER A 10 -8.66 -11.68 -1.47
C SER A 10 -8.41 -13.19 -1.28
N GLY A 11 -7.31 -13.56 -0.63
CA GLY A 11 -6.97 -14.96 -0.33
C GLY A 11 -6.78 -15.24 1.16
N ALA A 12 -7.19 -14.32 2.04
CA ALA A 12 -6.99 -14.43 3.47
C ALA A 12 -8.26 -14.88 4.19
N LEU A 13 -8.08 -15.72 5.21
CA LEU A 13 -9.12 -16.04 6.19
C LEU A 13 -8.88 -15.24 7.46
N PHE A 14 -9.93 -14.63 7.97
CA PHE A 14 -9.88 -13.83 9.19
C PHE A 14 -10.60 -14.55 10.31
N SER A 15 -9.98 -14.62 11.49
CA SER A 15 -10.67 -15.10 12.68
C SER A 15 -11.86 -14.18 13.02
N ALA A 16 -13.02 -14.77 13.30
CA ALA A 16 -14.19 -14.01 13.71
C ALA A 16 -13.95 -13.23 15.02
N SER A 17 -13.14 -13.75 15.93
CA SER A 17 -12.74 -13.02 17.14
C SER A 17 -11.83 -11.83 16.82
N ALA A 18 -10.87 -12.02 15.92
CA ALA A 18 -9.99 -10.95 15.46
C ALA A 18 -10.77 -9.82 14.80
N LEU A 19 -11.75 -10.13 13.93
CA LEU A 19 -12.60 -9.12 13.31
C LEU A 19 -13.44 -8.33 14.33
N ARG A 20 -14.00 -9.01 15.35
CA ARG A 20 -14.77 -8.34 16.41
C ARG A 20 -13.91 -7.42 17.28
N GLU A 21 -12.68 -7.80 17.56
CA GLU A 21 -11.77 -7.04 18.41
C GLU A 21 -11.07 -5.89 17.65
N ILE A 22 -10.62 -6.16 16.43
CA ILE A 22 -9.81 -5.22 15.64
C ILE A 22 -10.70 -4.22 14.90
N GLY A 23 -11.89 -4.64 14.45
CA GLY A 23 -12.78 -3.90 13.57
C GLY A 23 -12.57 -4.22 12.08
N ALA A 24 -13.48 -3.73 11.24
CA ALA A 24 -13.43 -3.86 9.78
C ALA A 24 -12.27 -3.07 9.16
N MET A 25 -11.96 -3.34 7.89
CA MET A 25 -10.94 -2.60 7.14
C MET A 25 -11.31 -1.12 6.99
N ASP A 26 -10.30 -0.24 6.98
CA ASP A 26 -10.49 1.20 6.86
C ASP A 26 -10.93 1.60 5.44
N GLU A 27 -12.23 1.81 5.25
CA GLU A 27 -12.81 2.27 3.99
C GLU A 27 -12.35 3.68 3.58
N GLY A 28 -11.88 4.49 4.54
CA GLY A 28 -11.30 5.81 4.29
C GLY A 28 -10.02 5.74 3.46
N LEU A 29 -9.32 4.60 3.46
CA LEU A 29 -8.16 4.41 2.59
C LEU A 29 -8.57 4.15 1.12
N PHE A 30 -9.81 3.67 0.89
CA PHE A 30 -10.38 3.25 -0.38
C PHE A 30 -9.61 2.12 -1.11
N ILE A 31 -8.36 2.37 -1.50
CA ILE A 31 -7.48 1.41 -2.19
C ILE A 31 -6.02 1.70 -1.81
N ASP A 32 -5.15 0.70 -1.95
CA ASP A 32 -3.75 0.72 -1.51
C ASP A 32 -3.62 0.90 0.01
N HIS A 33 -2.72 0.15 0.63
CA HIS A 33 -2.55 0.10 2.09
C HIS A 33 -3.76 -0.37 2.93
N VAL A 34 -4.91 -0.70 2.35
CA VAL A 34 -6.08 -1.23 3.09
C VAL A 34 -5.72 -2.49 3.88
N ASP A 35 -5.12 -3.48 3.21
CA ASP A 35 -4.65 -4.71 3.86
C ASP A 35 -3.54 -4.38 4.89
N THR A 36 -2.56 -3.57 4.48
CA THR A 36 -1.44 -3.16 5.33
C THR A 36 -1.90 -2.51 6.63
N GLU A 37 -2.87 -1.60 6.56
CA GLU A 37 -3.46 -0.91 7.71
C GLU A 37 -4.03 -1.92 8.70
N TRP A 38 -4.88 -2.82 8.20
CA TRP A 38 -5.58 -3.78 9.04
C TRP A 38 -4.59 -4.71 9.74
N PHE A 39 -3.57 -5.19 9.03
CA PHE A 39 -2.54 -6.05 9.61
C PHE A 39 -1.63 -5.30 10.60
N LEU A 40 -1.23 -4.06 10.33
CA LEU A 40 -0.48 -3.27 11.31
C LEU A 40 -1.26 -3.09 12.61
N ARG A 41 -2.57 -2.84 12.49
CA ARG A 41 -3.47 -2.71 13.62
C ARG A 41 -3.68 -4.05 14.35
N ALA A 42 -3.76 -5.16 13.62
CA ALA A 42 -3.84 -6.51 14.17
C ALA A 42 -2.58 -6.87 14.98
N HIS A 43 -1.39 -6.66 14.41
CA HIS A 43 -0.11 -6.91 15.08
C HIS A 43 0.04 -6.07 16.35
N HIS A 44 -0.37 -4.79 16.30
CA HIS A 44 -0.37 -3.92 17.47
C HIS A 44 -1.27 -4.43 18.61
N ARG A 45 -2.33 -5.17 18.28
CA ARG A 45 -3.21 -5.85 19.26
C ARG A 45 -2.74 -7.27 19.63
N GLY A 46 -1.55 -7.68 19.19
CA GLY A 46 -0.97 -8.99 19.51
C GLY A 46 -1.46 -10.15 18.64
N TRP A 47 -2.29 -9.87 17.63
CA TRP A 47 -2.68 -10.88 16.64
C TRP A 47 -1.53 -11.19 15.70
N ARG A 48 -1.47 -12.42 15.21
CA ARG A 48 -0.44 -12.89 14.27
C ARG A 48 -1.08 -13.36 12.98
N SER A 49 -0.37 -13.20 11.87
CA SER A 49 -0.80 -13.67 10.56
C SER A 49 0.19 -14.70 10.01
N TYR A 50 -0.34 -15.66 9.27
CA TYR A 50 0.44 -16.77 8.73
C TYR A 50 0.05 -17.07 7.29
N GLY A 51 1.05 -17.22 6.42
CA GLY A 51 0.90 -17.73 5.07
C GLY A 51 0.83 -19.27 5.07
N VAL A 52 -0.10 -19.82 4.29
CA VAL A 52 -0.20 -21.26 4.03
C VAL A 52 0.37 -21.52 2.64
N CYS A 53 1.58 -22.10 2.56
CA CYS A 53 2.28 -22.29 1.29
C CYS A 53 1.59 -23.29 0.34
N ASP A 54 0.81 -24.22 0.89
CA ASP A 54 0.06 -25.23 0.11
C ASP A 54 -1.29 -24.70 -0.41
N ALA A 55 -1.73 -23.53 0.08
CA ALA A 55 -2.96 -22.90 -0.38
C ALA A 55 -2.68 -22.07 -1.64
N VAL A 56 -3.16 -22.55 -2.79
CA VAL A 56 -2.93 -21.91 -4.09
C VAL A 56 -4.19 -21.20 -4.58
N MET A 57 -4.08 -19.91 -4.87
CA MET A 57 -5.14 -19.11 -5.50
C MET A 57 -4.67 -18.58 -6.86
N ARG A 58 -5.44 -18.84 -7.92
CA ARG A 58 -5.19 -18.23 -9.23
C ARG A 58 -5.74 -16.80 -9.22
N HIS A 59 -4.85 -15.83 -9.30
CA HIS A 59 -5.18 -14.41 -9.27
C HIS A 59 -4.50 -13.71 -10.46
N SER A 60 -5.26 -12.98 -11.27
CA SER A 60 -4.72 -12.15 -12.34
C SER A 60 -4.55 -10.72 -11.84
N LEU A 61 -3.32 -10.33 -11.52
CA LEU A 61 -2.98 -8.92 -11.29
C LEU A 61 -2.98 -8.24 -12.67
N GLY A 62 -4.03 -7.50 -13.00
CA GLY A 62 -4.21 -6.84 -14.30
C GLY A 62 -3.24 -5.70 -14.60
N GLU A 63 -2.04 -5.73 -14.02
CA GLU A 63 -1.08 -4.64 -14.03
C GLU A 63 -0.04 -4.85 -15.14
N ARG A 64 0.24 -3.77 -15.88
CA ARG A 64 1.35 -3.76 -16.83
C ARG A 64 2.64 -3.68 -16.03
N THR A 65 3.65 -4.47 -16.39
CA THR A 65 4.99 -4.32 -15.82
C THR A 65 5.94 -3.72 -16.84
N PHE A 66 6.90 -2.91 -16.40
CA PHE A 66 8.02 -2.50 -17.22
C PHE A 66 9.33 -2.96 -16.62
N ARG A 67 10.29 -3.21 -17.50
CA ARG A 67 11.59 -3.75 -17.14
C ARG A 67 12.60 -2.62 -17.02
N VAL A 68 13.24 -2.51 -15.85
CA VAL A 68 14.29 -1.51 -15.59
C VAL A 68 15.59 -2.18 -15.21
N TRP A 69 16.70 -1.52 -15.54
CA TRP A 69 18.05 -1.94 -15.14
C TRP A 69 18.49 -1.17 -13.89
N LEU A 70 18.48 -1.85 -12.74
CA LEU A 70 18.91 -1.31 -11.44
C LEU A 70 19.97 -2.22 -10.82
N GLY A 71 21.11 -2.37 -11.52
CA GLY A 71 22.17 -3.34 -11.18
C GLY A 71 21.79 -4.81 -11.44
N ARG A 72 20.51 -5.08 -11.72
CA ARG A 72 19.97 -6.29 -12.34
C ARG A 72 18.64 -5.93 -13.01
N TRP A 73 18.16 -6.78 -13.90
CA TRP A 73 16.82 -6.62 -14.48
C TRP A 73 15.74 -6.78 -13.41
N ARG A 74 14.84 -5.81 -13.31
CA ARG A 74 13.70 -5.80 -12.40
C ARG A 74 12.43 -5.49 -13.18
N TYR A 75 11.33 -6.15 -12.82
CA TYR A 75 9.99 -5.80 -13.28
C TYR A 75 9.33 -4.92 -12.24
N LEU A 76 8.90 -3.74 -12.66
CA LEU A 76 8.15 -2.81 -11.82
C LEU A 76 6.69 -2.76 -12.29
N PRO A 77 5.72 -2.88 -11.37
CA PRO A 77 4.31 -2.69 -11.71
C PRO A 77 4.08 -1.22 -12.08
N ILE A 78 3.42 -1.00 -13.22
CA ILE A 78 2.87 0.28 -13.63
C ILE A 78 1.40 0.27 -13.24
N HIS A 79 1.09 1.15 -12.30
CA HIS A 79 -0.28 1.46 -11.96
C HIS A 79 -0.76 2.67 -12.78
N LYS A 80 -2.08 2.83 -12.86
CA LYS A 80 -2.66 4.07 -13.38
C LYS A 80 -2.28 5.25 -12.45
N PRO A 81 -2.11 6.48 -12.95
CA PRO A 81 -1.64 7.61 -12.14
C PRO A 81 -2.38 7.82 -10.81
N PHE A 82 -3.69 7.59 -10.79
CA PHE A 82 -4.49 7.72 -9.57
C PHE A 82 -4.06 6.79 -8.43
N ARG A 83 -3.47 5.62 -8.73
CA ARG A 83 -3.00 4.67 -7.71
C ARG A 83 -1.81 5.25 -6.93
N TYR A 84 -0.93 5.99 -7.60
CA TYR A 84 0.17 6.67 -6.93
C TYR A 84 -0.34 7.73 -5.95
N TYR A 85 -1.44 8.42 -6.24
CA TYR A 85 -2.08 9.30 -5.27
C TYR A 85 -2.45 8.56 -3.99
N TYR A 86 -3.14 7.41 -4.08
CA TYR A 86 -3.55 6.65 -2.90
C TYR A 86 -2.37 6.03 -2.16
N ILE A 87 -1.35 5.51 -2.87
CA ILE A 87 -0.13 5.01 -2.24
C ILE A 87 0.51 6.10 -1.36
N TYR A 88 0.77 7.29 -1.91
CA TYR A 88 1.42 8.36 -1.13
C TYR A 88 0.50 8.92 -0.04
N ARG A 89 -0.78 9.17 -0.35
CA ARG A 89 -1.74 9.70 0.64
C ARG A 89 -1.89 8.75 1.82
N ASN A 90 -2.15 7.47 1.56
CA ASN A 90 -2.41 6.49 2.60
C ASN A 90 -1.17 6.19 3.43
N SER A 91 0.04 6.21 2.83
CA SER A 91 1.28 6.17 3.60
C SER A 91 1.37 7.33 4.60
N VAL A 92 1.10 8.57 4.17
CA VAL A 92 1.13 9.74 5.07
C VAL A 92 0.08 9.63 6.18
N LEU A 93 -1.14 9.19 5.88
CA LEU A 93 -2.18 8.92 6.88
C LEU A 93 -1.69 7.87 7.90
N LEU A 94 -1.12 6.76 7.43
CA LEU A 94 -0.59 5.70 8.29
C LEU A 94 0.57 6.19 9.17
N TYR A 95 1.43 7.11 8.71
CA TYR A 95 2.50 7.67 9.54
C TYR A 95 1.98 8.39 10.78
N ARG A 96 0.73 8.89 10.74
CA ARG A 96 0.07 9.60 11.85
C ARG A 96 -0.64 8.65 12.83
N ARG A 97 -0.83 7.39 12.45
CA ARG A 97 -1.42 6.36 13.31
C ARG A 97 -0.39 5.87 14.35
N SER A 98 -0.89 5.40 15.49
CA SER A 98 -0.07 4.97 16.63
C SER A 98 0.49 3.55 16.50
N TYR A 99 -0.18 2.70 15.71
CA TYR A 99 0.16 1.28 15.59
C TYR A 99 1.35 0.93 14.67
N PRO A 100 1.71 1.69 13.61
CA PRO A 100 2.84 1.31 12.76
C PRO A 100 4.17 1.57 13.46
N THR A 101 5.08 0.59 13.40
CA THR A 101 6.42 0.72 13.99
C THR A 101 7.28 1.73 13.25
N ILE A 102 8.27 2.32 13.94
CA ILE A 102 9.24 3.24 13.32
C ILE A 102 9.95 2.57 12.13
N ARG A 103 10.32 1.28 12.27
CA ARG A 103 10.95 0.50 11.21
C ARG A 103 10.06 0.37 9.96
N TRP A 104 8.76 0.13 10.17
CA TRP A 104 7.81 0.09 9.06
C TRP A 104 7.74 1.45 8.35
N LYS A 105 7.61 2.55 9.11
CA LYS A 105 7.58 3.91 8.55
C LYS A 105 8.85 4.23 7.73
N GLN A 106 10.02 3.91 8.26
CA GLN A 106 11.31 4.12 7.55
C GLN A 106 11.39 3.31 6.24
N THR A 107 10.94 2.05 6.27
CA THR A 107 10.96 1.17 5.09
C THR A 107 10.00 1.69 4.03
N ASP A 108 8.81 2.15 4.43
CA ASP A 108 7.83 2.72 3.51
C ASP A 108 8.32 4.06 2.92
N ILE A 109 8.89 4.96 3.74
CA ILE A 109 9.51 6.21 3.26
C ILE A 109 10.59 5.92 2.22
N LEU A 110 11.48 4.97 2.48
CA LEU A 110 12.54 4.59 1.54
C LEU A 110 11.94 4.05 0.23
N ARG A 111 10.91 3.20 0.32
CA ARG A 111 10.18 2.68 -0.85
C ARG A 111 9.55 3.81 -1.66
N LEU A 112 8.88 4.76 -1.01
CA LEU A 112 8.27 5.91 -1.68
C LEU A 112 9.31 6.82 -2.33
N LEU A 113 10.46 7.03 -1.68
CA LEU A 113 11.54 7.83 -2.23
C LEU A 113 12.16 7.17 -3.47
N MET A 114 12.42 5.86 -3.41
CA MET A 114 12.88 5.10 -4.58
C MET A 114 11.85 5.15 -5.71
N MET A 115 10.57 4.98 -5.41
CA MET A 115 9.51 5.09 -6.41
C MET A 115 9.47 6.49 -7.04
N PHE A 116 9.54 7.55 -6.25
CA PHE A 116 9.55 8.93 -6.73
C PHE A 116 10.71 9.17 -7.72
N VAL A 117 11.93 8.78 -7.34
CA VAL A 117 13.13 8.91 -8.18
C VAL A 117 12.99 8.11 -9.48
N MET A 118 12.48 6.87 -9.40
CA MET A 118 12.26 6.03 -10.57
C MET A 118 11.30 6.66 -11.58
N PHE A 119 10.19 7.24 -11.12
CA PHE A 119 9.22 7.91 -12.00
C PHE A 119 9.73 9.23 -12.55
N ALA A 120 10.53 9.97 -11.78
CA ALA A 120 11.18 11.19 -12.25
C ALA A 120 12.17 10.92 -13.40
N VAL A 121 12.90 9.81 -13.34
CA VAL A 121 13.97 9.50 -14.31
C VAL A 121 13.50 8.67 -15.52
N PHE A 122 12.60 7.68 -15.33
CA PHE A 122 12.42 6.59 -16.32
C PHE A 122 11.03 6.43 -16.98
N ALA A 123 9.93 7.07 -16.53
CA ALA A 123 8.58 6.74 -17.03
C ALA A 123 8.07 7.64 -18.19
N GLY A 124 7.10 7.21 -19.02
CA GLY A 124 6.55 8.03 -20.12
C GLY A 124 5.54 9.11 -19.69
N ASP A 125 4.63 8.78 -18.77
CA ASP A 125 3.64 9.69 -18.18
C ASP A 125 4.17 10.35 -16.89
N ARG A 126 5.38 10.94 -16.92
CA ARG A 126 6.08 11.44 -15.70
C ARG A 126 5.28 12.49 -14.95
N VAL A 127 4.72 13.45 -15.69
CA VAL A 127 4.12 14.65 -15.11
C VAL A 127 2.87 14.29 -14.32
N GLU A 128 1.97 13.48 -14.89
CA GLU A 128 0.73 13.12 -14.21
C GLU A 128 0.98 12.21 -13.01
N ASN A 129 1.92 11.25 -13.12
CA ASN A 129 2.30 10.42 -11.98
C ASN A 129 2.88 11.26 -10.84
N LEU A 130 3.85 12.13 -11.13
CA LEU A 130 4.45 13.01 -10.11
C LEU A 130 3.43 13.98 -9.50
N LYS A 131 2.54 14.55 -10.32
CA LYS A 131 1.44 15.39 -9.84
C LYS A 131 0.55 14.62 -8.86
N MET A 132 0.19 13.39 -9.17
CA MET A 132 -0.64 12.55 -8.31
C MET A 132 0.09 12.13 -7.03
N MET A 133 1.40 11.84 -7.10
CA MET A 133 2.23 11.58 -5.91
C MET A 133 2.25 12.79 -4.98
N CYS A 134 2.58 13.98 -5.52
CA CYS A 134 2.62 15.23 -4.75
C CYS A 134 1.25 15.59 -4.16
N ARG A 135 0.16 15.45 -4.96
CA ARG A 135 -1.21 15.65 -4.48
C ARG A 135 -1.56 14.69 -3.34
N GLY A 136 -1.14 13.43 -3.45
CA GLY A 136 -1.34 12.43 -2.40
C GLY A 136 -0.67 12.81 -1.10
N ILE A 137 0.58 13.28 -1.15
CA ILE A 137 1.31 13.77 0.03
C ILE A 137 0.55 14.93 0.69
N VAL A 138 0.16 15.95 -0.09
CA VAL A 138 -0.56 17.13 0.43
C VAL A 138 -1.89 16.76 1.06
N ASP A 139 -2.68 15.92 0.39
CA ASP A 139 -3.97 15.48 0.91
C ASP A 139 -3.82 14.59 2.16
N GLY A 140 -2.77 13.76 2.22
CA GLY A 140 -2.46 12.96 3.40
C GLY A 140 -2.09 13.83 4.61
N PHE A 141 -1.32 14.91 4.41
CA PHE A 141 -1.04 15.88 5.48
C PHE A 141 -2.27 16.70 5.91
N ARG A 142 -3.30 16.76 5.06
CA ARG A 142 -4.60 17.39 5.35
C ARG A 142 -5.62 16.41 5.95
N ASP A 143 -5.18 15.20 6.33
CA ASP A 143 -6.05 14.15 6.88
C ASP A 143 -7.27 13.84 5.98
N ARG A 144 -7.09 13.87 4.65
CA ARG A 144 -8.15 13.56 3.69
C ARG A 144 -8.25 12.06 3.45
N GLU A 145 -9.42 11.52 3.74
CA GLU A 145 -9.81 10.12 3.48
C GLU A 145 -10.86 10.04 2.35
N GLY A 146 -11.19 8.82 1.92
CA GLY A 146 -12.20 8.52 0.92
C GLY A 146 -11.67 8.44 -0.51
N ARG A 147 -12.57 8.51 -1.49
CA ARG A 147 -12.21 8.51 -2.91
C ARG A 147 -11.71 9.87 -3.35
N LEU A 148 -10.75 9.89 -4.26
CA LEU A 148 -10.33 11.05 -5.02
C LEU A 148 -11.52 11.57 -5.83
N ASP A 149 -12.00 12.76 -5.50
CA ASP A 149 -13.01 13.44 -6.30
C ASP A 149 -12.46 13.73 -7.71
N SER A 150 -13.17 13.25 -8.72
CA SER A 150 -12.84 13.41 -10.14
C SER A 150 -13.17 14.81 -10.71
N SER A 151 -13.48 15.79 -9.86
CA SER A 151 -14.05 17.10 -10.23
C SER A 151 -13.11 18.31 -9.99
N ARG A 152 -11.79 18.11 -9.97
CA ARG A 152 -10.81 19.23 -9.93
C ARG A 152 -9.61 19.01 -10.83
#